data_AF-A0A258GXQ7-F1
#
_entry.id   AF-A0A258GXQ7-F1
#
_cell.length_a   1.000
_cell.length_b   1.000
_cell.length_c   1.000
_cell.angle_alpha   90.00
_cell.angle_beta   90.00
_cell.angle_gamma   90.00
#
_symmetry.space_group_name_H-M   'P 1'
#
loop_
_entity.id
_entity.type
_entity.pdbx_description
1 polymer ?
#
loop_
_entity_poly.entity_id
_entity_poly.type
_entity_poly.pdbx_seq_one_letter_code
_entity_poly.pdbx_strand_id
1 'polypeptide(L)'
;MAANLRIWLAGLFLALPLAACAMDGPVEPAPGAPLLFPANGARNVNPDTHLVLTFASPPRIGTSGLIRIFDAETGTLADTLDMSVPTSPNPTGRSSAANEAERQAQGASAAMTDYQVTTIGGTDFHFFPIIVRGTTATIYPHTGRLTYGRTYRVTLDPGVLVGEDVSGVTTWTFTTKATAPSANSTRLVVAADGSGDFNTVQGAIDWAPATPASPVEIAIRNGTYEELIFMRGKSNLTLRGESRDGVIVTYPNNSAFNPPRGGPSRRPAFSIYESTRIQLSTFTINNTFIGQAEALLVRGEKIVIDRMTLNGSGDALTTYGTIYMVDSKLTGDGDTILGYAALFCLRCEVHSVGPFTWTRTPEGSHGNVFVDSSFIGIDRPLPWTIKPDGAGGQIASKALARLPRNGATGAPGANFPHAEMVVINSRMDGVPPEGWGPVQDPPDFDSSNVRFWEHGTRGLDGKPADVSQRHPIVRQLTLPADAAIIADYRRPEFVLGGWTPVVR
;
A
#
# COMPACT_ATOMS: atom_id res chain seq x y z
N MET A 1 87.58 19.93 -38.02
CA MET A 1 87.99 20.53 -36.73
C MET A 1 86.97 20.09 -35.68
N ALA A 2 87.46 19.45 -34.61
CA ALA A 2 86.86 19.15 -33.29
C ALA A 2 85.41 18.57 -33.27
N ALA A 3 85.11 17.29 -32.97
CA ALA A 3 85.46 16.37 -31.86
C ALA A 3 84.52 16.44 -30.62
N ASN A 4 84.01 15.24 -30.25
CA ASN A 4 83.62 14.74 -28.91
C ASN A 4 82.28 15.23 -28.31
N LEU A 5 81.44 14.46 -27.58
CA LEU A 5 81.39 13.07 -27.08
C LEU A 5 80.03 12.94 -26.33
N ARG A 6 79.38 11.76 -26.28
CA ARG A 6 78.61 11.17 -25.14
C ARG A 6 77.85 9.92 -25.60
N ILE A 7 78.43 8.73 -25.37
CA ILE A 7 78.19 7.78 -24.25
C ILE A 7 76.85 7.04 -24.36
N TRP A 8 76.97 5.74 -24.61
CA TRP A 8 75.93 4.72 -24.57
C TRP A 8 75.68 4.27 -23.13
N LEU A 9 74.41 4.12 -22.74
CA LEU A 9 74.00 3.27 -21.63
C LEU A 9 72.89 2.33 -22.11
N ALA A 10 73.20 1.03 -22.12
CA ALA A 10 72.26 -0.05 -22.33
C ALA A 10 71.49 -0.30 -21.02
N GLY A 11 70.16 -0.23 -21.08
CA GLY A 11 69.25 -0.58 -19.99
C GLY A 11 68.37 -1.76 -20.41
N LEU A 12 68.62 -2.91 -19.78
CA LEU A 12 67.91 -4.18 -19.94
C LEU A 12 66.46 -4.04 -19.43
N PHE A 13 65.46 -4.12 -20.32
CA PHE A 13 64.04 -4.24 -19.91
C PHE A 13 63.71 -5.72 -19.65
N LEU A 14 63.55 -6.07 -18.36
CA LEU A 14 62.88 -7.31 -17.96
C LEU A 14 61.38 -7.17 -18.26
N ALA A 15 60.87 -8.03 -19.15
CA ALA A 15 59.43 -8.21 -19.35
C ALA A 15 58.87 -9.10 -18.23
N LEU A 16 58.02 -8.54 -17.38
CA LEU A 16 57.11 -9.28 -16.50
C LEU A 16 55.79 -9.52 -17.27
N PRO A 17 55.23 -10.74 -17.28
CA PRO A 17 53.94 -10.96 -17.92
C PRO A 17 52.83 -10.37 -17.04
N LEU A 18 52.08 -9.40 -17.56
CA LEU A 18 50.78 -9.05 -17.01
C LEU A 18 49.84 -10.25 -17.22
N ALA A 19 49.46 -10.91 -16.14
CA ALA A 19 48.30 -11.80 -16.14
C ALA A 19 47.06 -10.93 -16.39
N ALA A 20 46.47 -11.08 -17.57
CA ALA A 20 45.17 -10.52 -17.87
C ALA A 20 44.11 -11.25 -17.04
N CYS A 21 43.60 -10.60 -16.00
CA CYS A 21 42.34 -11.02 -15.40
C CYS A 21 41.23 -10.82 -16.44
N ALA A 22 40.76 -11.91 -17.04
CA ALA A 22 39.51 -11.92 -17.78
C ALA A 22 38.40 -11.50 -16.83
N MET A 23 37.86 -10.30 -17.01
CA MET A 23 36.59 -9.93 -16.42
C MET A 23 35.53 -10.62 -17.27
N ASP A 24 35.01 -11.75 -16.77
CA ASP A 24 33.88 -12.43 -17.39
C ASP A 24 32.70 -11.45 -17.45
N GLY A 25 32.39 -10.99 -18.67
CA GLY A 25 31.16 -10.25 -18.94
C GLY A 25 29.94 -11.13 -18.67
N PRO A 26 28.74 -10.53 -18.53
CA PRO A 26 27.51 -11.31 -18.35
C PRO A 26 27.33 -12.28 -19.52
N VAL A 27 27.24 -13.58 -19.21
CA VAL A 27 26.94 -14.64 -20.19
C VAL A 27 25.55 -14.38 -20.76
N GLU A 28 25.47 -14.18 -22.07
CA GLU A 28 24.20 -14.04 -22.78
C GLU A 28 23.36 -15.31 -22.57
N PRO A 29 22.06 -15.19 -22.21
CA PRO A 29 21.23 -16.37 -21.96
C PRO A 29 21.18 -17.25 -23.21
N ALA A 30 21.16 -18.57 -23.00
CA ALA A 30 20.98 -19.52 -24.09
C ALA A 30 19.69 -19.17 -24.87
N PRO A 31 19.64 -19.34 -26.21
CA PRO A 31 18.45 -19.06 -26.99
C PRO A 31 17.21 -19.77 -26.41
N GLY A 32 16.18 -19.00 -26.05
CA GLY A 32 14.95 -19.51 -25.43
C GLY A 32 14.94 -19.58 -23.89
N ALA A 33 16.04 -19.26 -23.21
CA ALA A 33 16.07 -19.16 -21.74
C ALA A 33 15.52 -17.80 -21.25
N PRO A 34 14.79 -17.75 -20.13
CA PRO A 34 14.31 -16.50 -19.57
C PRO A 34 15.48 -15.61 -19.11
N LEU A 35 15.31 -14.29 -19.23
CA LEU A 35 16.15 -13.32 -18.54
C LEU A 35 15.85 -13.38 -17.05
N LEU A 36 16.90 -13.48 -16.23
CA LEU A 36 16.80 -13.64 -14.78
C LEU A 36 17.18 -12.36 -14.06
N PHE A 37 16.41 -12.00 -13.04
CA PHE A 37 16.81 -11.04 -12.01
C PHE A 37 16.60 -11.64 -10.62
N PRO A 38 17.62 -11.71 -9.75
CA PRO A 38 19.02 -11.45 -10.06
C PRO A 38 19.54 -12.35 -11.18
N ALA A 39 20.45 -11.83 -12.00
CA ALA A 39 21.07 -12.62 -13.07
C ALA A 39 21.83 -13.83 -12.50
N ASN A 40 22.02 -14.89 -13.30
CA ASN A 40 22.81 -16.04 -12.88
C ASN A 40 24.25 -15.60 -12.55
N GLY A 41 24.73 -15.95 -11.36
CA GLY A 41 26.03 -15.53 -10.84
C GLY A 41 26.09 -14.08 -10.35
N ALA A 42 24.97 -13.36 -10.28
CA ALA A 42 24.95 -11.98 -9.79
C ALA A 42 25.51 -11.88 -8.36
N ARG A 43 26.21 -10.78 -8.07
CA ARG A 43 26.79 -10.47 -6.75
C ARG A 43 26.20 -9.18 -6.22
N ASN A 44 26.34 -8.97 -4.91
CA ASN A 44 25.85 -7.77 -4.21
C ASN A 44 24.33 -7.57 -4.31
N VAL A 45 23.58 -8.67 -4.32
CA VAL A 45 22.12 -8.68 -4.36
C VAL A 45 21.54 -8.37 -2.97
N ASN A 46 20.45 -7.58 -2.89
CA ASN A 46 19.80 -7.37 -1.60
C ASN A 46 19.10 -8.67 -1.12
N PRO A 47 19.17 -9.01 0.17
CA PRO A 47 18.48 -10.20 0.68
C PRO A 47 16.96 -10.17 0.56
N ASP A 48 16.34 -9.00 0.37
CA ASP A 48 14.90 -8.86 0.14
C ASP A 48 14.53 -8.88 -1.36
N THR A 49 15.44 -9.28 -2.25
CA THR A 49 15.16 -9.36 -3.69
C THR A 49 14.01 -10.32 -3.99
N HIS A 50 13.17 -9.93 -4.95
CA HIS A 50 12.32 -10.87 -5.67
C HIS A 50 13.16 -11.66 -6.69
N LEU A 51 12.58 -12.76 -7.18
CA LEU A 51 13.15 -13.55 -8.26
C LEU A 51 12.29 -13.37 -9.51
N VAL A 52 12.83 -12.75 -10.55
CA VAL A 52 12.10 -12.36 -11.75
C VAL A 52 12.60 -13.15 -12.95
N LEU A 53 11.67 -13.70 -13.72
CA LEU A 53 11.92 -14.38 -14.97
C LEU A 53 11.16 -13.67 -16.08
N THR A 54 11.86 -13.19 -17.11
CA THR A 54 11.24 -12.56 -18.29
C THR A 54 11.44 -13.46 -19.51
N PHE A 55 10.32 -13.83 -20.13
CA PHE A 55 10.26 -14.75 -21.27
C PHE A 55 10.02 -13.99 -22.58
N ALA A 56 10.11 -14.67 -23.72
CA ALA A 56 9.72 -14.08 -25.00
C ALA A 56 8.18 -14.03 -25.15
N SER A 57 7.48 -15.03 -24.61
CA SER A 57 6.02 -15.13 -24.59
C SER A 57 5.46 -15.15 -23.15
N PRO A 58 4.23 -14.65 -22.90
CA PRO A 58 3.61 -14.66 -21.57
C PRO A 58 3.58 -16.06 -20.93
N PRO A 59 4.23 -16.26 -19.77
CA PRO A 59 4.08 -17.50 -19.02
C PRO A 59 2.71 -17.54 -18.33
N ARG A 60 2.30 -18.72 -17.88
CA ARG A 60 1.19 -18.91 -16.95
C ARG A 60 1.69 -19.59 -15.69
N ILE A 61 1.08 -19.25 -14.57
CA ILE A 61 1.31 -19.93 -13.29
C ILE A 61 0.73 -21.35 -13.43
N GLY A 62 1.53 -22.36 -13.15
CA GLY A 62 1.04 -23.74 -13.10
C GLY A 62 0.55 -24.13 -11.71
N THR A 63 0.13 -25.38 -11.55
CA THR A 63 -0.58 -25.87 -10.36
C THR A 63 0.19 -26.94 -9.59
N SER A 64 1.48 -27.10 -9.87
CA SER A 64 2.34 -28.12 -9.27
C SER A 64 3.81 -27.73 -9.34
N GLY A 65 4.66 -28.49 -8.68
CA GLY A 65 6.09 -28.24 -8.62
C GLY A 65 6.46 -27.28 -7.50
N LEU A 66 7.74 -27.34 -7.11
CA LEU A 66 8.28 -26.55 -6.02
C LEU A 66 9.27 -25.52 -6.57
N ILE A 67 9.22 -24.32 -6.00
CA ILE A 67 10.32 -23.37 -6.04
C ILE A 67 11.11 -23.60 -4.76
N ARG A 68 12.43 -23.81 -4.87
CA ARG A 68 13.29 -24.00 -3.69
C ARG A 68 14.50 -23.07 -3.79
N ILE A 69 14.86 -22.49 -2.66
CA ILE A 69 16.05 -21.67 -2.50
C ILE A 69 16.95 -22.36 -1.48
N PHE A 70 18.17 -22.68 -1.87
CA PHE A 70 19.15 -23.32 -1.02
C PHE A 70 20.33 -22.39 -0.77
N ASP A 71 20.87 -22.38 0.45
CA ASP A 71 22.23 -21.88 0.67
C ASP A 71 23.19 -22.79 -0.11
N ALA A 72 23.92 -22.22 -1.07
CA ALA A 72 24.74 -22.96 -2.02
C ALA A 72 26.01 -23.55 -1.40
N GLU A 73 26.46 -23.01 -0.26
CA GLU A 73 27.64 -23.49 0.45
C GLU A 73 27.30 -24.68 1.36
N THR A 74 26.20 -24.56 2.10
CA THR A 74 25.79 -25.58 3.09
C THR A 74 24.81 -26.62 2.54
N GLY A 75 24.14 -26.33 1.42
CA GLY A 75 23.06 -27.15 0.86
C GLY A 75 21.74 -27.06 1.63
N THR A 76 21.65 -26.22 2.67
CA THR A 76 20.46 -26.07 3.50
C THR A 76 19.33 -25.38 2.73
N LEU A 77 18.10 -25.89 2.84
CA LEU A 77 16.91 -25.25 2.29
C LEU A 77 16.60 -23.96 3.07
N ALA A 78 16.72 -22.82 2.41
CA ALA A 78 16.40 -21.50 2.96
C ALA A 78 14.92 -21.16 2.79
N ASP A 79 14.34 -21.49 1.63
CA ASP A 79 12.92 -21.28 1.38
C ASP A 79 12.32 -22.28 0.39
N THR A 80 11.00 -22.48 0.47
CA THR A 80 10.25 -23.30 -0.48
C THR A 80 8.85 -22.75 -0.69
N LEU A 81 8.39 -22.74 -1.94
CA LEU A 81 7.01 -22.40 -2.33
C LEU A 81 6.45 -23.59 -3.11
N ASP A 82 5.29 -24.10 -2.68
CA ASP A 82 4.64 -25.27 -3.28
C ASP A 82 3.43 -24.86 -4.12
N MET A 83 3.51 -24.98 -5.44
CA MET A 83 2.45 -24.51 -6.34
C MET A 83 1.18 -25.37 -6.32
N SER A 84 1.19 -26.50 -5.60
CA SER A 84 -0.03 -27.28 -5.33
C SER A 84 -0.87 -26.68 -4.19
N VAL A 85 -0.28 -25.80 -3.37
CA VAL A 85 -0.98 -25.10 -2.29
C VAL A 85 -1.66 -23.84 -2.83
N PRO A 86 -2.98 -23.68 -2.68
CA PRO A 86 -3.72 -22.52 -3.17
C PRO A 86 -3.30 -21.23 -2.47
N THR A 87 -3.41 -20.08 -3.14
CA THR A 87 -2.94 -18.80 -2.58
C THR A 87 -3.88 -18.22 -1.52
N SER A 88 -5.17 -18.51 -1.62
CA SER A 88 -6.24 -17.95 -0.77
C SER A 88 -7.53 -18.74 -0.97
N PRO A 89 -8.49 -18.71 -0.01
CA PRO A 89 -9.84 -19.22 -0.22
C PRO A 89 -10.58 -18.55 -1.38
N ASN A 90 -10.23 -17.30 -1.74
CA ASN A 90 -10.83 -16.59 -2.88
C ASN A 90 -9.73 -15.83 -3.66
N PRO A 91 -8.95 -16.53 -4.50
CA PRO A 91 -7.77 -15.96 -5.17
C PRO A 91 -8.09 -14.85 -6.17
N THR A 92 -9.35 -14.74 -6.62
CA THR A 92 -9.82 -13.68 -7.51
C THR A 92 -10.23 -12.39 -6.79
N GLY A 93 -10.17 -12.38 -5.45
CA GLY A 93 -10.71 -11.29 -4.64
C GLY A 93 -12.25 -11.24 -4.65
N ARG A 94 -12.94 -12.31 -5.08
CA ARG A 94 -14.41 -12.38 -5.07
C ARG A 94 -14.87 -13.51 -4.15
N SER A 95 -15.67 -13.17 -3.14
CA SER A 95 -16.33 -14.12 -2.25
C SER A 95 -17.84 -14.11 -2.51
N SER A 96 -18.50 -15.24 -2.30
CA SER A 96 -19.96 -15.37 -2.29
C SER A 96 -20.60 -14.88 -0.99
N ALA A 97 -19.80 -14.56 0.04
CA ALA A 97 -20.30 -14.05 1.31
C ALA A 97 -21.04 -12.71 1.10
N ALA A 98 -22.31 -12.68 1.48
CA ALA A 98 -23.22 -11.56 1.30
C ALA A 98 -23.14 -10.54 2.44
N ASN A 99 -22.67 -10.94 3.61
CA ASN A 99 -22.61 -10.10 4.81
C ASN A 99 -21.37 -10.35 5.66
N GLU A 100 -21.17 -9.51 6.68
CA GLU A 100 -20.01 -9.57 7.56
C GLU A 100 -19.91 -10.87 8.36
N ALA A 101 -21.04 -11.41 8.84
CA ALA A 101 -21.04 -12.65 9.61
C ALA A 101 -20.58 -13.85 8.75
N GLU A 102 -21.00 -13.92 7.48
CA GLU A 102 -20.53 -14.94 6.54
C GLU A 102 -19.03 -14.80 6.23
N ARG A 103 -18.52 -13.57 6.09
CA ARG A 103 -17.08 -13.33 5.92
C ARG A 103 -16.28 -13.76 7.14
N GLN A 104 -16.79 -13.51 8.34
CA GLN A 104 -16.18 -13.96 9.59
C GLN A 104 -16.21 -15.48 9.70
N ALA A 105 -17.30 -16.13 9.33
CA ALA A 105 -17.38 -17.59 9.28
C ALA A 105 -16.36 -18.18 8.28
N GLN A 106 -16.20 -17.57 7.10
CA GLN A 106 -15.19 -17.95 6.12
C GLN A 106 -13.76 -17.76 6.65
N GLY A 107 -13.50 -16.66 7.37
CA GLY A 107 -12.22 -16.44 8.02
C GLY A 107 -11.99 -17.35 9.23
N ALA A 108 -13.03 -17.85 9.89
CA ALA A 108 -12.86 -18.86 10.93
C ALA A 108 -12.54 -20.25 10.36
N SER A 109 -13.07 -20.57 9.17
CA SER A 109 -12.92 -21.90 8.55
C SER A 109 -11.68 -22.06 7.66
N ALA A 110 -11.13 -20.97 7.10
CA ALA A 110 -9.96 -21.04 6.22
C ALA A 110 -8.66 -21.17 7.04
N ALA A 111 -8.23 -22.36 7.43
CA ALA A 111 -6.99 -22.51 8.19
C ALA A 111 -5.78 -21.98 7.38
N MET A 112 -4.89 -21.21 8.03
CA MET A 112 -3.72 -20.61 7.34
C MET A 112 -2.82 -21.69 6.72
N THR A 113 -2.75 -22.88 7.32
CA THR A 113 -1.96 -24.02 6.83
C THR A 113 -2.43 -24.59 5.49
N ASP A 114 -3.65 -24.27 5.06
CA ASP A 114 -4.23 -24.80 3.83
C ASP A 114 -3.87 -23.95 2.60
N TYR A 115 -3.21 -22.80 2.81
CA TYR A 115 -2.93 -21.80 1.77
C TYR A 115 -1.46 -21.35 1.80
N GLN A 116 -1.05 -20.63 0.76
CA GLN A 116 0.22 -19.90 0.74
C GLN A 116 0.19 -18.81 1.80
N VAL A 117 1.16 -18.83 2.72
CA VAL A 117 1.21 -17.88 3.84
C VAL A 117 2.58 -17.26 3.96
N THR A 118 2.62 -15.94 4.08
CA THR A 118 3.82 -15.19 4.45
C THR A 118 3.57 -14.39 5.71
N THR A 119 4.59 -14.21 6.54
CA THR A 119 4.51 -13.42 7.77
C THR A 119 5.16 -12.06 7.53
N ILE A 120 4.37 -10.99 7.69
CA ILE A 120 4.81 -9.60 7.49
C ILE A 120 4.50 -8.82 8.77
N GLY A 121 5.50 -8.15 9.35
CA GLY A 121 5.35 -7.41 10.62
C GLY A 121 4.75 -8.27 11.75
N GLY A 122 5.10 -9.56 11.80
CA GLY A 122 4.60 -10.53 12.78
C GLY A 122 3.14 -10.95 12.59
N THR A 123 2.56 -10.71 11.41
CA THR A 123 1.19 -11.10 11.06
C THR A 123 1.20 -11.96 9.81
N ASP A 124 0.49 -13.08 9.86
CA ASP A 124 0.36 -13.99 8.72
C ASP A 124 -0.67 -13.47 7.71
N PHE A 125 -0.31 -13.53 6.43
CA PHE A 125 -1.14 -13.15 5.30
C PHE A 125 -1.19 -14.27 4.29
N HIS A 126 -2.37 -14.48 3.69
CA HIS A 126 -2.42 -15.12 2.38
C HIS A 126 -1.71 -14.24 1.37
N PHE A 127 -0.97 -14.83 0.44
CA PHE A 127 -0.22 -14.08 -0.57
C PHE A 127 -0.09 -14.83 -1.89
N PHE A 128 0.31 -14.09 -2.94
CA PHE A 128 0.64 -14.67 -4.23
C PHE A 128 2.15 -14.99 -4.25
N PRO A 129 2.55 -16.27 -4.29
CA PRO A 129 3.96 -16.64 -4.38
C PRO A 129 4.56 -16.29 -5.74
N ILE A 130 3.72 -16.16 -6.77
CA ILE A 130 4.08 -15.73 -8.12
C ILE A 130 3.02 -14.75 -8.63
N ILE A 131 3.47 -13.64 -9.23
CA ILE A 131 2.61 -12.73 -10.00
C ILE A 131 3.16 -12.64 -11.42
N VAL A 132 2.28 -12.78 -12.41
CA VAL A 132 2.62 -12.64 -13.83
C VAL A 132 2.03 -11.36 -14.40
N ARG A 133 2.88 -10.59 -15.10
CA ARG A 133 2.54 -9.35 -15.82
C ARG A 133 3.16 -9.43 -17.22
N GLY A 134 2.33 -9.61 -18.24
CA GLY A 134 2.81 -9.79 -19.62
C GLY A 134 3.76 -10.98 -19.72
N THR A 135 5.00 -10.74 -20.12
CA THR A 135 6.05 -11.76 -20.27
C THR A 135 6.88 -12.00 -19.01
N THR A 136 6.58 -11.31 -17.91
CA THR A 136 7.37 -11.36 -16.68
C THR A 136 6.63 -12.13 -15.59
N ALA A 137 7.28 -13.14 -15.02
CA ALA A 137 6.88 -13.80 -13.79
C ALA A 137 7.79 -13.33 -12.64
N THR A 138 7.20 -12.73 -11.62
CA THR A 138 7.90 -12.37 -10.38
C THR A 138 7.51 -13.36 -9.31
N ILE A 139 8.50 -14.02 -8.72
CA ILE A 139 8.38 -14.92 -7.59
C ILE A 139 8.74 -14.13 -6.32
N TYR A 140 7.92 -14.31 -5.29
CA TYR A 140 8.02 -13.64 -4.00
C TYR A 140 8.43 -14.68 -2.94
N PRO A 141 9.73 -14.78 -2.59
CA PRO A 141 10.16 -15.58 -1.44
C PRO A 141 9.46 -15.10 -0.17
N HIS A 142 9.35 -15.98 0.83
CA HIS A 142 8.84 -15.53 2.13
C HIS A 142 9.76 -14.45 2.72
N THR A 143 9.19 -13.56 3.52
CA THR A 143 9.93 -12.46 4.15
C THR A 143 11.05 -13.00 5.05
N GLY A 144 12.24 -12.39 4.95
CA GLY A 144 13.35 -12.66 5.87
C GLY A 144 14.07 -14.01 5.69
N ARG A 145 13.90 -14.69 4.55
CA ARG A 145 14.51 -16.02 4.31
C ARG A 145 15.94 -15.97 3.83
N LEU A 146 16.33 -14.89 3.15
CA LEU A 146 17.70 -14.71 2.69
C LEU A 146 18.47 -13.81 3.66
N THR A 147 19.77 -14.06 3.77
CA THR A 147 20.67 -13.34 4.67
C THR A 147 21.87 -12.78 3.92
N TYR A 148 22.54 -11.80 4.52
CA TYR A 148 23.74 -11.18 3.96
C TYR A 148 24.93 -12.16 3.91
N GLY A 149 25.80 -11.99 2.92
CA GLY A 149 27.06 -12.72 2.77
C GLY A 149 26.90 -14.17 2.34
N ARG A 150 25.77 -14.53 1.72
CA ARG A 150 25.46 -15.91 1.30
C ARG A 150 25.34 -16.01 -0.21
N THR A 151 25.71 -17.16 -0.75
CA THR A 151 25.36 -17.55 -2.12
C THR A 151 24.15 -18.46 -2.06
N TYR A 152 23.12 -18.15 -2.82
CA TYR A 152 21.90 -18.94 -2.92
C TYR A 152 21.80 -19.59 -4.29
N ARG A 153 21.27 -20.81 -4.31
CA ARG A 153 20.88 -21.55 -5.52
C ARG A 153 19.37 -21.68 -5.55
N VAL A 154 18.75 -21.21 -6.62
CA VAL A 154 17.32 -21.33 -6.87
C VAL A 154 17.07 -22.50 -7.80
N THR A 155 16.02 -23.27 -7.54
CA THR A 155 15.48 -24.28 -8.47
C THR A 155 13.99 -24.12 -8.63
N LEU A 156 13.53 -24.15 -9.88
CA LEU A 156 12.12 -24.21 -10.26
C LEU A 156 11.85 -25.57 -10.89
N ASP A 157 11.01 -26.38 -10.26
CA ASP A 157 10.56 -27.65 -10.83
C ASP A 157 9.68 -27.42 -12.08
N PRO A 158 9.57 -28.41 -12.99
CA PRO A 158 8.59 -28.36 -14.07
C PRO A 158 7.18 -28.23 -13.48
N GLY A 159 6.33 -27.41 -14.10
CA GLY A 159 4.96 -27.19 -13.65
C GLY A 159 4.76 -25.95 -12.77
N VAL A 160 5.83 -25.32 -12.25
CA VAL A 160 5.73 -24.04 -11.53
C VAL A 160 5.21 -22.94 -12.46
N LEU A 161 5.79 -22.87 -13.65
CA LEU A 161 5.35 -22.05 -14.77
C LEU A 161 5.09 -22.95 -15.97
N VAL A 162 4.15 -22.56 -16.84
CA VAL A 162 3.85 -23.23 -18.10
C VAL A 162 3.70 -22.21 -19.23
N GLY A 163 4.12 -22.54 -20.44
CA GLY A 163 4.09 -21.63 -21.59
C GLY A 163 4.95 -22.16 -22.74
N GLU A 164 4.88 -21.52 -23.89
CA GLU A 164 5.63 -21.94 -25.09
C GLU A 164 7.15 -21.91 -24.85
N ASP A 165 7.64 -20.85 -24.19
CA ASP A 165 9.06 -20.65 -23.89
C ASP A 165 9.46 -21.12 -22.47
N VAL A 166 8.59 -21.87 -21.79
CA VAL A 166 8.88 -22.39 -20.44
C VAL A 166 9.35 -23.83 -20.55
N SER A 167 10.66 -24.07 -20.42
CA SER A 167 11.25 -25.40 -20.55
C SER A 167 11.90 -25.91 -19.27
N GLY A 168 11.55 -27.14 -18.89
CA GLY A 168 12.30 -27.96 -17.93
C GLY A 168 12.49 -27.35 -16.53
N VAL A 169 13.52 -27.81 -15.84
CA VAL A 169 13.98 -27.24 -14.56
C VAL A 169 14.83 -26.01 -14.84
N THR A 170 14.49 -24.88 -14.23
CA THR A 170 15.34 -23.67 -14.24
C THR A 170 16.16 -23.62 -12.96
N THR A 171 17.49 -23.46 -13.08
CA THR A 171 18.40 -23.34 -11.93
C THR A 171 19.38 -22.22 -12.16
N TRP A 172 19.59 -21.38 -11.14
CA TRP A 172 20.60 -20.33 -11.16
C TRP A 172 21.09 -19.99 -9.75
N THR A 173 22.17 -19.23 -9.66
CA THR A 173 22.72 -18.77 -8.38
C THR A 173 22.85 -17.25 -8.33
N PHE A 174 22.91 -16.70 -7.12
CA PHE A 174 23.32 -15.33 -6.87
C PHE A 174 23.90 -15.19 -5.46
N THR A 175 24.69 -14.15 -5.23
CA THR A 175 25.34 -13.84 -3.95
C THR A 175 24.79 -12.54 -3.38
N THR A 176 24.27 -12.59 -2.16
CA THR A 176 23.77 -11.41 -1.45
C THR A 176 24.91 -10.48 -1.05
N LYS A 177 24.60 -9.21 -0.79
CA LYS A 177 25.55 -8.22 -0.25
C LYS A 177 26.24 -8.78 1.00
N ALA A 178 27.51 -8.42 1.19
CA ALA A 178 28.29 -8.92 2.32
C ALA A 178 27.76 -8.43 3.69
N THR A 179 27.25 -7.20 3.75
CA THR A 179 26.81 -6.56 4.99
C THR A 179 25.52 -5.79 4.78
N ALA A 180 24.71 -5.73 5.83
CA ALA A 180 23.55 -4.85 5.90
C ALA A 180 23.96 -3.37 5.95
N PRO A 181 23.03 -2.43 5.70
CA PRO A 181 23.23 -1.03 6.06
C PRO A 181 23.63 -0.89 7.55
N SER A 182 24.34 0.19 7.88
CA SER A 182 24.71 0.48 9.28
C SER A 182 23.45 0.63 10.12
N ALA A 183 23.37 -0.03 11.28
CA ALA A 183 22.21 0.03 12.19
C ALA A 183 21.87 1.46 12.68
N ASN A 184 22.82 2.40 12.57
CA ASN A 184 22.63 3.81 12.91
C ASN A 184 22.27 4.69 11.69
N SER A 185 22.02 4.10 10.53
CA SER A 185 21.67 4.87 9.34
C SER A 185 20.34 5.59 9.54
N THR A 186 20.34 6.90 9.28
CA THR A 186 19.15 7.74 9.27
C THR A 186 18.55 7.88 7.88
N ARG A 187 19.14 7.23 6.87
CA ARG A 187 18.66 7.21 5.49
C ARG A 187 18.83 5.82 4.88
N LEU A 188 17.75 5.27 4.34
CA LEU A 188 17.74 4.01 3.60
C LEU A 188 17.21 4.26 2.20
N VAL A 189 17.79 3.60 1.20
CA VAL A 189 17.36 3.72 -0.20
C VAL A 189 16.70 2.43 -0.64
N VAL A 190 15.47 2.51 -1.15
CA VAL A 190 14.74 1.41 -1.76
C VAL A 190 14.79 1.59 -3.28
N ALA A 191 15.20 0.56 -4.02
CA ALA A 191 15.21 0.57 -5.49
C ALA A 191 14.91 -0.82 -6.05
N ALA A 192 13.84 -0.93 -6.85
CA ALA A 192 13.37 -2.21 -7.37
C ALA A 192 14.41 -2.96 -8.23
N ASP A 193 15.32 -2.22 -8.87
CA ASP A 193 16.42 -2.74 -9.69
C ASP A 193 17.62 -3.28 -8.87
N GLY A 194 17.56 -3.20 -7.53
CA GLY A 194 18.61 -3.66 -6.63
C GLY A 194 19.74 -2.65 -6.39
N SER A 195 19.67 -1.46 -6.97
CA SER A 195 20.70 -0.41 -6.82
C SER A 195 20.65 0.35 -5.49
N GLY A 196 19.61 0.11 -4.68
CA GLY A 196 19.43 0.66 -3.33
C GLY A 196 19.96 -0.27 -2.24
N ASP A 197 19.72 0.11 -0.98
CA ASP A 197 19.94 -0.74 0.20
C ASP A 197 18.98 -1.94 0.24
N PHE A 198 17.77 -1.76 -0.30
CA PHE A 198 16.68 -2.74 -0.34
C PHE A 198 16.02 -2.75 -1.72
N ASN A 199 15.50 -3.91 -2.13
CA ASN A 199 14.64 -4.02 -3.31
C ASN A 199 13.17 -3.67 -2.99
N THR A 200 12.75 -3.83 -1.74
CA THR A 200 11.36 -3.74 -1.30
C THR A 200 11.16 -2.66 -0.23
N VAL A 201 9.96 -2.10 -0.20
CA VAL A 201 9.56 -1.13 0.83
C VAL A 201 9.40 -1.83 2.18
N GLN A 202 8.80 -3.04 2.21
CA GLN A 202 8.66 -3.80 3.44
C GLN A 202 10.01 -4.19 4.04
N GLY A 203 10.99 -4.60 3.22
CA GLY A 203 12.34 -4.93 3.69
C GLY A 203 13.03 -3.76 4.39
N ALA A 204 12.89 -2.55 3.87
CA ALA A 204 13.41 -1.34 4.51
C ALA A 204 12.68 -1.01 5.84
N ILE A 205 11.36 -1.20 5.88
CA ILE A 205 10.56 -1.02 7.11
C ILE A 205 10.97 -2.03 8.18
N ASP A 206 11.16 -3.29 7.80
CA ASP A 206 11.55 -4.37 8.71
C ASP A 206 12.93 -4.12 9.29
N TRP A 207 13.88 -3.66 8.47
CA TRP A 207 15.21 -3.30 8.91
C TRP A 207 15.24 -2.09 9.85
N ALA A 208 14.40 -1.07 9.61
CA ALA A 208 14.39 0.15 10.41
C ALA A 208 14.06 -0.15 11.89
N PRO A 209 14.78 0.45 12.88
CA PRO A 209 14.45 0.25 14.29
C PRO A 209 13.00 0.62 14.61
N ALA A 210 12.35 -0.08 15.54
CA ALA A 210 10.99 0.23 15.97
C ALA A 210 10.86 1.65 16.57
N THR A 211 11.84 2.03 17.38
CA THR A 211 11.92 3.34 18.05
C THR A 211 13.31 3.93 17.84
N PRO A 212 13.60 4.49 16.65
CA PRO A 212 14.93 5.00 16.35
C PRO A 212 15.21 6.27 17.18
N ALA A 213 16.47 6.41 17.63
CA ALA A 213 16.92 7.56 18.43
C ALA A 213 16.89 8.89 17.66
N SER A 214 16.89 8.83 16.33
CA SER A 214 16.73 9.97 15.42
C SER A 214 15.79 9.58 14.28
N PRO A 215 15.07 10.53 13.67
CA PRO A 215 14.20 10.22 12.54
C PRO A 215 14.94 9.50 11.41
N VAL A 216 14.30 8.49 10.82
CA VAL A 216 14.86 7.73 9.70
C VAL A 216 14.03 8.02 8.45
N GLU A 217 14.70 8.40 7.36
CA GLU A 217 14.08 8.49 6.03
C GLU A 217 14.31 7.21 5.22
N ILE A 218 13.23 6.63 4.71
CA ILE A 218 13.22 5.59 3.69
C ILE A 218 12.91 6.29 2.36
N ALA A 219 13.93 6.49 1.54
CA ALA A 219 13.83 7.11 0.23
C ALA A 219 13.57 6.01 -0.83
N ILE A 220 12.46 6.11 -1.54
CA ILE A 220 11.98 5.10 -2.48
C ILE A 220 12.18 5.64 -3.90
N ARG A 221 13.03 4.99 -4.70
CA ARG A 221 13.26 5.36 -6.10
C ARG A 221 12.05 5.02 -6.96
N ASN A 222 11.96 5.66 -8.12
CA ASN A 222 10.93 5.32 -9.10
C ASN A 222 10.95 3.82 -9.45
N GLY A 223 9.78 3.21 -9.52
CA GLY A 223 9.59 1.78 -9.69
C GLY A 223 8.18 1.34 -9.28
N THR A 224 7.80 0.14 -9.70
CA THR A 224 6.60 -0.54 -9.20
C THR A 224 7.01 -1.58 -8.17
N TYR A 225 6.43 -1.45 -6.98
CA TYR A 225 6.65 -2.28 -5.81
C TYR A 225 5.36 -3.07 -5.55
N GLU A 226 5.26 -4.25 -6.16
CA GLU A 226 4.07 -5.09 -6.05
C GLU A 226 4.14 -5.97 -4.79
N GLU A 227 3.82 -5.40 -3.63
CA GLU A 227 4.00 -6.03 -2.30
C GLU A 227 2.93 -5.61 -1.29
N LEU A 228 2.63 -6.49 -0.33
CA LEU A 228 1.84 -6.15 0.85
C LEU A 228 2.70 -5.42 1.88
N ILE A 229 2.24 -4.25 2.35
CA ILE A 229 2.93 -3.52 3.41
C ILE A 229 2.17 -3.61 4.73
N PHE A 230 2.86 -4.08 5.77
CA PHE A 230 2.35 -4.08 7.14
C PHE A 230 3.40 -3.50 8.10
N MET A 231 3.32 -2.19 8.31
CA MET A 231 4.15 -1.46 9.27
C MET A 231 3.51 -1.53 10.65
N ARG A 232 4.11 -2.29 11.58
CA ARG A 232 3.62 -2.44 12.94
C ARG A 232 4.59 -1.96 13.99
N GLY A 233 4.10 -1.20 14.98
CA GLY A 233 4.87 -0.81 16.15
C GLY A 233 6.08 0.08 15.85
N LYS A 234 6.02 0.88 14.78
CA LYS A 234 7.13 1.76 14.36
C LYS A 234 6.91 3.20 14.79
N SER A 235 7.99 3.96 14.88
CA SER A 235 7.92 5.39 15.12
C SER A 235 9.02 6.20 14.42
N ASN A 236 8.77 7.48 14.22
CA ASN A 236 9.75 8.44 13.68
C ASN A 236 10.33 8.05 12.30
N LEU A 237 9.49 7.46 11.43
CA LEU A 237 9.89 7.11 10.06
C LEU A 237 9.24 8.08 9.05
N THR A 238 9.99 8.43 8.01
CA THR A 238 9.48 9.11 6.81
C THR A 238 9.71 8.22 5.60
N LEU A 239 8.65 7.82 4.91
CA LEU A 239 8.73 7.11 3.64
C LEU A 239 8.48 8.13 2.54
N ARG A 240 9.48 8.35 1.68
CA ARG A 240 9.45 9.38 0.66
C ARG A 240 9.73 8.79 -0.71
N GLY A 241 8.76 8.88 -1.61
CA GLY A 241 8.97 8.56 -3.01
C GLY A 241 9.78 9.64 -3.73
N GLU A 242 10.57 9.21 -4.72
CA GLU A 242 11.27 10.08 -5.66
C GLU A 242 10.29 10.91 -6.48
N SER A 243 9.16 10.32 -6.87
CA SER A 243 8.05 11.02 -7.49
C SER A 243 6.71 10.35 -7.21
N ARG A 244 5.64 11.16 -7.19
CA ARG A 244 4.28 10.70 -6.88
C ARG A 244 3.79 9.64 -7.88
N ASP A 245 4.03 9.86 -9.17
CA ASP A 245 3.54 8.99 -10.24
C ASP A 245 4.55 7.93 -10.69
N GLY A 246 5.83 8.08 -10.32
CA GLY A 246 6.89 7.12 -10.65
C GLY A 246 7.14 6.07 -9.56
N VAL A 247 6.74 6.32 -8.31
CA VAL A 247 6.80 5.34 -7.21
C VAL A 247 5.40 4.78 -6.97
N ILE A 248 5.19 3.52 -7.37
CA ILE A 248 3.89 2.84 -7.25
C ILE A 248 4.03 1.64 -6.32
N VAL A 249 3.47 1.72 -5.11
CA VAL A 249 3.30 0.58 -4.22
C VAL A 249 1.93 -0.04 -4.49
N THR A 250 1.86 -1.33 -4.82
CA THR A 250 0.59 -1.93 -5.23
C THR A 250 0.43 -3.38 -4.78
N TYR A 251 -0.79 -3.79 -4.47
CA TYR A 251 -1.08 -5.20 -4.30
C TYR A 251 -2.58 -5.50 -4.47
N PRO A 252 -2.95 -6.66 -5.06
CA PRO A 252 -4.34 -7.12 -5.07
C PRO A 252 -4.73 -7.74 -3.72
N ASN A 253 -5.40 -6.98 -2.84
CA ASN A 253 -5.84 -7.49 -1.53
C ASN A 253 -7.24 -7.03 -1.15
N ASN A 254 -8.02 -7.87 -0.48
CA ASN A 254 -9.31 -7.47 0.06
C ASN A 254 -9.83 -8.50 1.09
N SER A 255 -11.03 -8.29 1.62
CA SER A 255 -11.67 -9.20 2.57
C SER A 255 -12.06 -10.57 2.00
N ALA A 256 -12.00 -10.78 0.69
CA ALA A 256 -12.21 -12.11 0.10
C ALA A 256 -10.89 -12.87 0.04
N PHE A 257 -9.82 -12.19 -0.38
CA PHE A 257 -8.49 -12.78 -0.47
C PHE A 257 -7.89 -13.06 0.91
N ASN A 258 -7.95 -12.07 1.81
CA ASN A 258 -7.59 -12.17 3.22
C ASN A 258 -8.84 -11.96 4.09
N PRO A 259 -9.65 -13.01 4.33
CA PRO A 259 -10.88 -12.89 5.10
C PRO A 259 -10.63 -12.44 6.54
N PRO A 260 -11.63 -11.81 7.19
CA PRO A 260 -11.49 -11.31 8.54
C PRO A 260 -11.21 -12.44 9.52
N ARG A 261 -10.20 -12.25 10.35
CA ARG A 261 -9.77 -13.16 11.41
C ARG A 261 -9.49 -12.31 12.65
N GLY A 262 -9.44 -12.92 13.83
CA GLY A 262 -9.04 -12.20 15.04
C GLY A 262 -7.73 -11.42 14.87
N GLY A 263 -7.62 -10.28 15.57
CA GLY A 263 -6.43 -9.42 15.52
C GLY A 263 -6.49 -8.35 14.42
N PRO A 264 -5.34 -7.94 13.85
CA PRO A 264 -5.27 -6.89 12.84
C PRO A 264 -6.04 -7.25 11.56
N SER A 265 -6.62 -6.23 10.92
CA SER A 265 -7.18 -6.37 9.57
C SER A 265 -6.08 -6.75 8.58
N ARG A 266 -6.38 -7.68 7.66
CA ARG A 266 -5.44 -8.20 6.66
C ARG A 266 -5.83 -7.88 5.22
N ARG A 267 -6.93 -7.15 5.01
CA ARG A 267 -7.44 -6.75 3.69
C ARG A 267 -6.79 -5.51 3.05
N PRO A 268 -6.13 -4.56 3.77
CA PRO A 268 -5.47 -3.43 3.12
C PRO A 268 -4.26 -3.87 2.29
N ALA A 269 -3.94 -3.12 1.22
CA ALA A 269 -2.66 -3.27 0.53
C ALA A 269 -1.49 -2.66 1.34
N PHE A 270 -1.76 -1.56 2.04
CA PHE A 270 -0.80 -0.89 2.92
C PHE A 270 -1.41 -0.63 4.31
N SER A 271 -0.71 -1.01 5.37
CA SER A 271 -1.14 -0.76 6.74
C SER A 271 -0.07 -0.08 7.59
N ILE A 272 -0.48 0.94 8.34
CA ILE A 272 0.23 1.48 9.50
C ILE A 272 -0.55 1.06 10.74
N TYR A 273 0.05 0.27 11.62
CA TYR A 273 -0.62 -0.33 12.77
C TYR A 273 0.17 -0.07 14.05
N GLU A 274 -0.49 0.45 15.09
CA GLU A 274 0.11 0.73 16.41
C GLU A 274 1.40 1.57 16.31
N SER A 275 1.41 2.56 15.41
CA SER A 275 2.60 3.34 15.08
C SER A 275 2.38 4.83 15.32
N THR A 276 3.47 5.60 15.47
CA THR A 276 3.36 7.05 15.73
C THR A 276 4.44 7.87 15.05
N ARG A 277 4.14 9.12 14.68
CA ARG A 277 5.09 10.03 14.01
C ARG A 277 5.64 9.40 12.72
N ILE A 278 4.73 8.87 11.91
CA ILE A 278 5.03 8.33 10.58
C ILE A 278 4.61 9.37 9.54
N GLN A 279 5.44 9.58 8.52
CA GLN A 279 5.11 10.38 7.36
C GLN A 279 5.19 9.52 6.10
N LEU A 280 4.13 9.51 5.29
CA LEU A 280 4.15 9.03 3.92
C LEU A 280 4.15 10.26 2.99
N SER A 281 5.10 10.35 2.05
CA SER A 281 5.22 11.50 1.17
C SER A 281 5.56 11.14 -0.27
N THR A 282 4.83 11.72 -1.24
CA THR A 282 5.23 11.76 -2.65
C THR A 282 5.33 10.37 -3.33
N PHE A 283 4.36 9.49 -3.10
CA PHE A 283 4.22 8.24 -3.87
C PHE A 283 2.76 7.81 -4.00
N THR A 284 2.51 6.76 -4.78
CA THR A 284 1.18 6.20 -5.02
C THR A 284 1.01 4.86 -4.34
N ILE A 285 -0.15 4.62 -3.73
CA ILE A 285 -0.58 3.31 -3.22
C ILE A 285 -1.82 2.86 -3.98
N ASN A 286 -1.75 1.66 -4.57
CA ASN A 286 -2.83 1.05 -5.33
C ASN A 286 -3.25 -0.30 -4.74
N ASN A 287 -4.51 -0.44 -4.37
CA ASN A 287 -5.13 -1.74 -4.20
C ASN A 287 -5.92 -2.09 -5.46
N THR A 288 -5.56 -3.19 -6.13
CA THR A 288 -6.13 -3.56 -7.43
C THR A 288 -7.32 -4.52 -7.33
N PHE A 289 -7.69 -4.94 -6.12
CA PHE A 289 -8.95 -5.61 -5.87
C PHE A 289 -10.07 -4.63 -5.53
N ILE A 290 -11.30 -5.12 -5.63
CA ILE A 290 -12.50 -4.33 -5.37
C ILE A 290 -13.29 -4.85 -4.18
N GLY A 291 -14.34 -4.11 -3.80
CA GLY A 291 -15.12 -4.37 -2.61
C GLY A 291 -14.40 -3.77 -1.41
N GLN A 292 -14.32 -4.48 -0.30
CA GLN A 292 -13.58 -4.03 0.88
C GLN A 292 -12.07 -4.17 0.66
N ALA A 293 -11.47 -3.18 0.01
CA ALA A 293 -10.11 -3.20 -0.51
C ALA A 293 -9.44 -1.84 -0.29
N GLU A 294 -8.87 -1.66 0.88
CA GLU A 294 -8.21 -0.40 1.25
C GLU A 294 -6.88 -0.25 0.51
N ALA A 295 -6.63 0.95 -0.01
CA ALA A 295 -5.27 1.35 -0.35
C ALA A 295 -4.45 1.47 0.94
N LEU A 296 -4.99 2.17 1.93
CA LEU A 296 -4.31 2.48 3.17
C LEU A 296 -5.23 2.30 4.39
N LEU A 297 -4.75 1.55 5.38
CA LEU A 297 -5.31 1.56 6.73
C LEU A 297 -4.30 2.20 7.69
N VAL A 298 -4.75 3.19 8.45
CA VAL A 298 -3.97 3.83 9.51
C VAL A 298 -4.62 3.54 10.84
N ARG A 299 -3.84 2.97 11.76
CA ARG A 299 -4.11 2.92 13.19
C ARG A 299 -2.89 3.44 13.93
N GLY A 300 -2.85 4.76 14.16
CA GLY A 300 -1.68 5.40 14.72
C GLY A 300 -1.87 6.87 15.04
N GLU A 301 -0.91 7.43 15.78
CA GLU A 301 -0.94 8.81 16.27
C GLU A 301 0.10 9.67 15.58
N LYS A 302 -0.27 10.91 15.24
CA LYS A 302 0.63 11.89 14.60
C LYS A 302 1.13 11.40 13.24
N ILE A 303 0.19 10.96 12.40
CA ILE A 303 0.46 10.42 11.07
C ILE A 303 0.30 11.53 10.02
N VAL A 304 1.29 11.69 9.15
CA VAL A 304 1.26 12.65 8.04
C VAL A 304 1.14 11.91 6.71
N ILE A 305 0.19 12.32 5.88
CA ILE A 305 -0.01 11.85 4.51
C ILE A 305 0.12 13.07 3.58
N ASP A 306 1.25 13.19 2.89
CA ASP A 306 1.64 14.37 2.11
C ASP A 306 1.83 14.04 0.62
N ARG A 307 1.17 14.77 -0.28
CA ARG A 307 1.35 14.62 -1.74
C ARG A 307 1.25 13.17 -2.23
N MET A 308 0.30 12.42 -1.67
CA MET A 308 0.07 11.02 -1.97
C MET A 308 -1.05 10.85 -3.01
N THR A 309 -0.98 9.78 -3.81
CA THR A 309 -2.18 9.23 -4.50
C THR A 309 -2.54 7.89 -3.84
N LEU A 310 -3.78 7.77 -3.39
CA LEU A 310 -4.30 6.55 -2.78
C LEU A 310 -5.47 6.04 -3.62
N ASN A 311 -5.36 4.84 -4.19
CA ASN A 311 -6.42 4.23 -5.00
C ASN A 311 -6.82 2.89 -4.40
N GLY A 312 -8.04 2.84 -3.85
CA GLY A 312 -8.65 1.62 -3.36
C GLY A 312 -10.06 1.47 -3.91
N SER A 313 -10.87 0.63 -3.26
CA SER A 313 -12.27 0.41 -3.63
C SER A 313 -13.19 0.87 -2.50
N GLY A 314 -14.08 0.02 -2.00
CA GLY A 314 -14.79 0.25 -0.75
C GLY A 314 -13.84 0.34 0.43
N ASP A 315 -14.10 1.26 1.36
CA ASP A 315 -13.25 1.56 2.52
C ASP A 315 -11.83 2.06 2.17
N ALA A 316 -11.61 2.59 0.95
CA ALA A 316 -10.28 2.89 0.36
C ALA A 316 -9.23 3.50 1.32
N LEU A 317 -9.65 4.37 2.24
CA LEU A 317 -8.88 4.82 3.39
C LEU A 317 -9.62 4.50 4.70
N THR A 318 -9.03 3.67 5.56
CA THR A 318 -9.54 3.42 6.92
C THR A 318 -8.65 4.11 7.96
N THR A 319 -9.25 4.84 8.90
CA THR A 319 -8.48 5.72 9.81
C THR A 319 -8.81 5.50 11.28
N TYR A 320 -7.78 5.45 12.13
CA TYR A 320 -7.84 5.52 13.61
C TYR A 320 -6.66 6.36 14.14
N GLY A 321 -6.90 7.14 15.19
CA GLY A 321 -5.90 8.01 15.85
C GLY A 321 -5.92 9.45 15.35
N THR A 322 -4.76 10.09 15.18
CA THR A 322 -4.62 11.48 14.69
C THR A 322 -3.85 11.54 13.37
N ILE A 323 -4.49 12.09 12.34
CA ILE A 323 -3.98 12.06 10.96
C ILE A 323 -4.10 13.43 10.31
N TYR A 324 -3.00 13.93 9.76
CA TYR A 324 -2.95 15.11 8.91
C TYR A 324 -2.68 14.69 7.46
N MET A 325 -3.65 14.92 6.58
CA MET A 325 -3.56 14.63 5.15
C MET A 325 -3.54 15.94 4.37
N VAL A 326 -2.57 16.12 3.48
CA VAL A 326 -2.38 17.38 2.75
C VAL A 326 -1.95 17.15 1.31
N ASP A 327 -2.47 17.97 0.40
CA ASP A 327 -2.12 17.98 -1.03
C ASP A 327 -2.22 16.60 -1.71
N SER A 328 -3.13 15.75 -1.23
CA SER A 328 -3.21 14.34 -1.58
C SER A 328 -4.52 13.99 -2.27
N LYS A 329 -4.50 12.96 -3.13
CA LYS A 329 -5.67 12.43 -3.83
C LYS A 329 -6.05 11.06 -3.27
N LEU A 330 -7.34 10.84 -3.05
CA LEU A 330 -7.92 9.56 -2.66
C LEU A 330 -9.02 9.17 -3.65
N THR A 331 -8.98 7.95 -4.16
CA THR A 331 -10.02 7.38 -5.02
C THR A 331 -10.58 6.12 -4.38
N GLY A 332 -11.92 5.99 -4.33
CA GLY A 332 -12.61 4.78 -3.90
C GLY A 332 -13.97 4.58 -4.57
N ASP A 333 -14.63 3.49 -4.20
CA ASP A 333 -15.91 3.10 -4.81
C ASP A 333 -17.13 3.35 -3.90
N GLY A 334 -16.94 3.62 -2.61
CA GLY A 334 -18.01 3.91 -1.66
C GLY A 334 -17.53 3.68 -0.23
N ASP A 335 -18.08 4.44 0.72
CA ASP A 335 -17.47 4.61 2.04
C ASP A 335 -15.96 4.86 1.92
N THR A 336 -15.58 5.69 0.94
CA THR A 336 -14.19 5.87 0.51
C THR A 336 -13.26 6.19 1.69
N ILE A 337 -13.76 6.89 2.69
CA ILE A 337 -13.15 7.02 4.01
C ILE A 337 -14.01 6.33 5.07
N LEU A 338 -13.45 5.30 5.69
CA LEU A 338 -13.99 4.68 6.91
C LEU A 338 -13.34 5.36 8.12
N GLY A 339 -14.04 6.36 8.68
CA GLY A 339 -13.42 7.39 9.52
C GLY A 339 -13.62 7.22 11.03
N TYR A 340 -12.65 6.65 11.75
CA TYR A 340 -12.63 6.62 13.23
C TYR A 340 -11.61 7.57 13.86
N ALA A 341 -10.76 8.21 13.06
CA ALA A 341 -9.73 9.13 13.52
C ALA A 341 -10.24 10.57 13.70
N ALA A 342 -9.47 11.37 14.42
CA ALA A 342 -9.38 12.80 14.14
C ALA A 342 -8.53 12.97 12.87
N LEU A 343 -9.22 13.20 11.74
CA LEU A 343 -8.60 13.34 10.42
C LEU A 343 -8.74 14.79 9.95
N PHE A 344 -7.62 15.45 9.70
CA PHE A 344 -7.59 16.79 9.11
C PHE A 344 -7.05 16.74 7.68
N CYS A 345 -7.90 17.04 6.71
CA CYS A 345 -7.59 17.06 5.27
C CYS A 345 -7.48 18.51 4.78
N LEU A 346 -6.33 18.88 4.22
CA LEU A 346 -6.07 20.20 3.66
C LEU A 346 -5.72 20.11 2.18
N ARG A 347 -6.48 20.80 1.31
CA ARG A 347 -6.24 20.78 -0.14
C ARG A 347 -6.17 19.36 -0.72
N CYS A 348 -7.02 18.47 -0.20
CA CYS A 348 -7.13 17.11 -0.69
C CYS A 348 -8.19 17.00 -1.78
N GLU A 349 -8.06 15.99 -2.63
CA GLU A 349 -9.05 15.64 -3.65
C GLU A 349 -9.56 14.23 -3.35
N VAL A 350 -10.85 14.09 -3.05
CA VAL A 350 -11.48 12.79 -2.80
C VAL A 350 -12.41 12.48 -3.96
N HIS A 351 -12.19 11.35 -4.61
CA HIS A 351 -13.01 10.81 -5.67
C HIS A 351 -13.78 9.59 -5.18
N SER A 352 -15.10 9.56 -5.42
CA SER A 352 -15.91 8.41 -5.02
C SER A 352 -17.00 8.07 -6.03
N VAL A 353 -17.22 6.78 -6.27
CA VAL A 353 -18.39 6.28 -7.01
C VAL A 353 -19.66 6.31 -6.15
N GLY A 354 -19.50 6.12 -4.84
CA GLY A 354 -20.58 6.09 -3.86
C GLY A 354 -20.36 7.12 -2.75
N PRO A 355 -20.82 6.85 -1.52
CA PRO A 355 -20.63 7.77 -0.41
C PRO A 355 -19.15 8.03 -0.13
N PHE A 356 -18.78 9.28 0.11
CA PHE A 356 -17.40 9.68 0.38
C PHE A 356 -16.92 9.17 1.72
N THR A 357 -17.76 9.27 2.76
CA THR A 357 -17.39 8.85 4.11
C THR A 357 -18.49 8.03 4.78
N TRP A 358 -18.08 7.00 5.51
CA TRP A 358 -18.84 6.53 6.65
C TRP A 358 -18.13 7.04 7.90
N THR A 359 -18.68 8.10 8.48
CA THR A 359 -18.08 8.80 9.62
C THR A 359 -18.43 8.07 10.92
N ARG A 360 -17.42 7.68 11.68
CA ARG A 360 -17.52 6.75 12.82
C ARG A 360 -16.77 7.28 14.05
N THR A 361 -16.82 8.60 14.24
CA THR A 361 -16.09 9.33 15.28
C THR A 361 -16.41 8.78 16.68
N PRO A 362 -15.39 8.37 17.46
CA PRO A 362 -15.56 8.02 18.87
C PRO A 362 -15.94 9.23 19.73
N GLU A 363 -16.61 9.00 20.85
CA GLU A 363 -16.86 10.04 21.85
C GLU A 363 -15.55 10.68 22.33
N GLY A 364 -15.56 12.00 22.55
CA GLY A 364 -14.41 12.75 23.08
C GLY A 364 -13.29 13.04 22.08
N SER A 365 -13.43 12.63 20.81
CA SER A 365 -12.47 12.95 19.74
C SER A 365 -13.14 13.81 18.66
N HIS A 366 -12.33 14.61 17.96
CA HIS A 366 -12.78 15.19 16.70
C HIS A 366 -12.86 14.14 15.60
N GLY A 367 -13.68 14.38 14.58
CA GLY A 367 -13.88 13.50 13.44
C GLY A 367 -13.13 13.94 12.16
N ASN A 368 -13.82 13.84 11.02
CA ASN A 368 -13.24 14.13 9.71
C ASN A 368 -13.42 15.61 9.33
N VAL A 369 -12.33 16.36 9.21
CA VAL A 369 -12.36 17.80 8.87
C VAL A 369 -11.68 18.02 7.52
N PHE A 370 -12.39 18.68 6.61
CA PHE A 370 -11.91 18.99 5.26
C PHE A 370 -11.88 20.49 5.05
N VAL A 371 -10.70 21.02 4.74
CA VAL A 371 -10.47 22.45 4.49
C VAL A 371 -9.89 22.62 3.10
N ASP A 372 -10.48 23.52 2.33
CA ASP A 372 -10.06 23.87 0.96
C ASP A 372 -9.85 22.63 0.06
N SER A 373 -10.64 21.58 0.29
CA SER A 373 -10.55 20.28 -0.39
C SER A 373 -11.60 20.15 -1.50
N SER A 374 -11.56 19.09 -2.29
CA SER A 374 -12.52 18.81 -3.35
C SER A 374 -13.13 17.41 -3.23
N PHE A 375 -14.44 17.31 -3.45
CA PHE A 375 -15.19 16.06 -3.50
C PHE A 375 -15.74 15.85 -4.91
N ILE A 376 -15.28 14.81 -5.59
CA ILE A 376 -15.59 14.53 -7.00
C ILE A 376 -16.33 13.20 -7.11
N GLY A 377 -17.61 13.26 -7.46
CA GLY A 377 -18.42 12.08 -7.75
C GLY A 377 -18.01 11.44 -9.07
N ILE A 378 -17.91 10.12 -9.11
CA ILE A 378 -17.66 9.35 -10.33
C ILE A 378 -18.98 8.69 -10.77
N ASP A 379 -19.47 9.06 -11.94
CA ASP A 379 -20.69 8.51 -12.53
C ASP A 379 -20.45 7.16 -13.19
N ARG A 380 -20.37 6.11 -12.36
CA ARG A 380 -20.41 4.71 -12.82
C ARG A 380 -21.09 3.80 -11.79
N PRO A 381 -21.47 2.57 -12.16
CA PRO A 381 -21.98 1.62 -11.19
C PRO A 381 -20.91 1.14 -10.20
N LEU A 382 -21.35 0.78 -9.00
CA LEU A 382 -20.51 0.10 -8.00
C LEU A 382 -19.96 -1.21 -8.60
N PRO A 383 -18.64 -1.42 -8.63
CA PRO A 383 -18.05 -2.47 -9.45
C PRO A 383 -18.33 -3.89 -8.94
N TRP A 384 -18.72 -4.06 -7.66
CA TRP A 384 -19.15 -5.35 -7.13
C TRP A 384 -20.62 -5.69 -7.41
N THR A 385 -21.39 -4.75 -7.94
CA THR A 385 -22.80 -4.97 -8.33
C THR A 385 -22.98 -5.30 -9.81
N ILE A 386 -21.86 -5.27 -10.56
CA ILE A 386 -21.80 -5.69 -11.96
C ILE A 386 -21.44 -7.19 -11.99
N LYS A 387 -22.26 -7.98 -12.67
CA LYS A 387 -22.05 -9.41 -12.88
C LYS A 387 -20.98 -9.66 -13.95
N PRO A 388 -20.41 -10.88 -14.03
CA PRO A 388 -19.40 -11.22 -15.05
C PRO A 388 -19.86 -11.04 -16.51
N ASP A 389 -21.16 -11.16 -16.78
CA ASP A 389 -21.78 -10.93 -18.09
C ASP A 389 -22.05 -9.44 -18.38
N GLY A 390 -21.67 -8.55 -17.46
CA GLY A 390 -21.90 -7.10 -17.54
C GLY A 390 -23.28 -6.64 -17.04
N ALA A 391 -24.18 -7.55 -16.66
CA ALA A 391 -25.51 -7.19 -16.17
C ALA A 391 -25.48 -6.67 -14.72
N GLY A 392 -26.52 -5.92 -14.32
CA GLY A 392 -26.61 -5.30 -13.01
C GLY A 392 -26.07 -3.87 -13.02
N GLY A 393 -25.40 -3.46 -11.94
CA GLY A 393 -24.87 -2.10 -11.80
C GLY A 393 -25.78 -1.18 -11.00
N GLN A 394 -25.54 -1.10 -9.70
CA GLN A 394 -26.16 -0.13 -8.81
C GLN A 394 -25.40 1.19 -8.89
N ILE A 395 -26.12 2.29 -9.14
CA ILE A 395 -25.63 3.65 -8.94
C ILE A 395 -25.88 4.02 -7.47
N ALA A 396 -24.83 4.44 -6.77
CA ALA A 396 -24.93 4.90 -5.38
C ALA A 396 -24.98 6.43 -5.31
N SER A 397 -25.62 6.96 -4.27
CA SER A 397 -25.54 8.39 -3.94
C SER A 397 -24.13 8.73 -3.47
N LYS A 398 -23.63 9.91 -3.84
CA LYS A 398 -22.29 10.41 -3.49
C LYS A 398 -22.39 11.38 -2.32
N ALA A 399 -23.10 10.95 -1.28
CA ALA A 399 -23.22 11.69 -0.04
C ALA A 399 -21.84 11.87 0.61
N LEU A 400 -21.60 13.05 1.18
CA LEU A 400 -20.37 13.42 1.88
C LEU A 400 -20.15 12.53 3.11
N ALA A 401 -21.18 12.36 3.93
CA ALA A 401 -21.17 11.39 5.01
C ALA A 401 -22.54 10.72 5.16
N ARG A 402 -22.52 9.50 5.67
CA ARG A 402 -23.74 8.76 6.02
C ARG A 402 -23.59 8.02 7.34
N LEU A 403 -24.72 7.73 7.98
CA LEU A 403 -24.87 7.01 9.24
C LEU A 403 -26.04 6.03 9.16
N PRO A 404 -26.04 5.08 8.20
CA PRO A 404 -27.02 4.00 8.21
C PRO A 404 -26.82 3.12 9.45
N ARG A 405 -27.82 2.30 9.78
CA ARG A 405 -27.66 1.26 10.80
C ARG A 405 -26.40 0.42 10.54
N ASN A 406 -25.58 0.29 11.57
CA ASN A 406 -24.41 -0.59 11.60
C ASN A 406 -24.78 -1.89 12.34
N GLY A 407 -25.12 -2.93 11.58
CA GLY A 407 -25.47 -4.26 12.13
C GLY A 407 -26.97 -4.56 12.16
N ALA A 408 -27.34 -5.69 12.79
CA ALA A 408 -28.70 -6.20 12.80
C ALA A 408 -29.67 -5.34 13.64
N THR A 409 -30.96 -5.45 13.33
CA THR A 409 -32.03 -4.82 14.12
C THR A 409 -32.05 -5.35 15.55
N GLY A 410 -32.07 -4.45 16.54
CA GLY A 410 -32.06 -4.78 17.97
C GLY A 410 -30.69 -4.98 18.64
N ALA A 411 -29.57 -4.91 17.91
CA ALA A 411 -28.23 -4.97 18.52
C ALA A 411 -27.93 -3.69 19.33
N PRO A 412 -27.37 -3.77 20.56
CA PRO A 412 -26.95 -2.60 21.32
C PRO A 412 -25.86 -1.80 20.58
N GLY A 413 -26.00 -0.46 20.50
CA GLY A 413 -24.97 0.43 19.94
C GLY A 413 -24.83 0.44 18.42
N ALA A 414 -25.93 0.36 17.67
CA ALA A 414 -25.93 0.15 16.22
C ALA A 414 -25.49 1.35 15.35
N ASN A 415 -24.98 2.45 15.91
CA ASN A 415 -24.53 3.60 15.12
C ASN A 415 -23.57 4.52 15.90
N PHE A 416 -23.11 5.62 15.30
CA PHE A 416 -22.07 6.51 15.84
C PHE A 416 -22.66 7.86 16.27
N PRO A 417 -23.13 8.01 17.54
CA PRO A 417 -23.85 9.21 17.99
C PRO A 417 -22.99 10.47 18.05
N HIS A 418 -21.66 10.32 18.07
CA HIS A 418 -20.71 11.43 18.07
C HIS A 418 -20.04 11.66 16.72
N ALA A 419 -20.58 11.07 15.65
CA ALA A 419 -20.05 11.24 14.30
C ALA A 419 -19.89 12.72 13.96
N GLU A 420 -18.68 13.11 13.58
CA GLU A 420 -18.34 14.48 13.23
C GLU A 420 -17.67 14.52 11.87
N MET A 421 -18.24 15.31 10.97
CA MET A 421 -17.59 15.71 9.73
C MET A 421 -17.86 17.19 9.45
N VAL A 422 -16.78 17.93 9.22
CA VAL A 422 -16.83 19.38 8.99
C VAL A 422 -16.17 19.70 7.66
N VAL A 423 -16.88 20.41 6.78
CA VAL A 423 -16.43 20.77 5.44
C VAL A 423 -16.37 22.30 5.31
N ILE A 424 -15.18 22.86 5.09
CA ILE A 424 -14.94 24.30 5.03
C ILE A 424 -14.30 24.67 3.70
N ASN A 425 -14.90 25.62 2.99
CA ASN A 425 -14.43 26.18 1.72
C ASN A 425 -14.06 25.15 0.66
N SER A 426 -14.72 24.00 0.70
CA SER A 426 -14.42 22.90 -0.20
C SER A 426 -15.27 22.97 -1.47
N ARG A 427 -14.78 22.32 -2.52
CA ARG A 427 -15.44 22.26 -3.83
C ARG A 427 -16.10 20.91 -4.03
N MET A 428 -17.18 20.88 -4.80
CA MET A 428 -17.95 19.67 -5.07
C MET A 428 -18.31 19.55 -6.54
N ASP A 429 -18.27 18.32 -7.03
CA ASP A 429 -18.83 17.91 -8.32
C ASP A 429 -19.51 16.55 -8.15
N GLY A 430 -20.70 16.38 -8.73
CA GLY A 430 -21.48 15.14 -8.61
C GLY A 430 -22.03 14.80 -7.21
N VAL A 431 -21.86 15.68 -6.20
CA VAL A 431 -22.52 15.57 -4.88
C VAL A 431 -23.97 16.06 -5.03
N PRO A 432 -24.97 15.25 -4.67
CA PRO A 432 -26.37 15.63 -4.88
C PRO A 432 -26.87 16.65 -3.84
N PRO A 433 -27.99 17.37 -4.07
CA PRO A 433 -28.50 18.40 -3.15
C PRO A 433 -28.78 17.91 -1.72
N GLU A 434 -29.14 16.64 -1.52
CA GLU A 434 -29.25 16.07 -0.18
C GLU A 434 -27.90 16.06 0.56
N GLY A 435 -26.81 15.86 -0.18
CA GLY A 435 -25.40 15.95 0.24
C GLY A 435 -24.95 15.01 1.34
N TRP A 436 -25.84 14.54 2.21
CA TRP A 436 -25.57 13.81 3.44
C TRP A 436 -26.66 12.77 3.67
N GLY A 437 -26.26 11.68 4.31
CA GLY A 437 -27.13 10.58 4.66
C GLY A 437 -26.99 9.37 3.71
N PRO A 438 -27.81 8.34 3.93
CA PRO A 438 -28.87 8.27 4.94
C PRO A 438 -28.34 8.33 6.38
N VAL A 439 -29.18 8.79 7.30
CA VAL A 439 -28.95 8.76 8.75
C VAL A 439 -30.06 7.94 9.37
N GLN A 440 -29.72 7.07 10.31
CA GLN A 440 -30.71 6.26 11.01
C GLN A 440 -31.71 7.16 11.77
N ASP A 441 -33.00 6.89 11.60
CA ASP A 441 -34.05 7.64 12.28
C ASP A 441 -34.27 7.17 13.74
N PRO A 442 -34.77 8.06 14.63
CA PRO A 442 -35.31 7.67 15.93
C PRO A 442 -36.45 6.64 15.81
N PRO A 443 -36.70 5.81 16.84
CA PRO A 443 -35.99 5.75 18.13
C PRO A 443 -34.68 4.94 18.08
N ASP A 444 -34.34 4.35 16.94
CA ASP A 444 -33.19 3.45 16.80
C ASP A 444 -31.83 4.17 16.84
N PHE A 445 -31.81 5.50 16.69
CA PHE A 445 -30.61 6.32 16.79
C PHE A 445 -30.92 7.70 17.35
N ASP A 446 -30.09 8.15 18.29
CA ASP A 446 -30.04 9.53 18.75
C ASP A 446 -28.91 10.27 18.02
N SER A 447 -29.28 11.22 17.18
CA SER A 447 -28.35 12.05 16.41
C SER A 447 -28.05 13.40 17.07
N SER A 448 -28.50 13.64 18.30
CA SER A 448 -28.33 14.93 19.00
C SER A 448 -26.89 15.38 19.16
N ASN A 449 -25.94 14.43 19.20
CA ASN A 449 -24.50 14.69 19.32
C ASN A 449 -23.75 14.64 17.96
N VAL A 450 -24.44 14.36 16.86
CA VAL A 450 -23.84 14.32 15.51
C VAL A 450 -23.51 15.73 15.05
N ARG A 451 -22.34 15.90 14.44
CA ARG A 451 -21.83 17.18 13.94
C ARG A 451 -21.51 17.08 12.46
N PHE A 452 -22.52 17.25 11.62
CA PHE A 452 -22.34 17.39 10.17
C PHE A 452 -22.46 18.86 9.79
N TRP A 453 -21.32 19.51 9.56
CA TRP A 453 -21.26 20.95 9.38
C TRP A 453 -20.63 21.33 8.04
N GLU A 454 -21.20 22.33 7.39
CA GLU A 454 -20.69 22.88 6.13
C GLU A 454 -20.52 24.38 6.20
N HIS A 455 -19.46 24.90 5.59
CA HIS A 455 -19.24 26.32 5.39
C HIS A 455 -18.64 26.59 4.02
N GLY A 456 -19.23 27.52 3.27
CA GLY A 456 -18.60 28.09 2.07
C GLY A 456 -18.40 27.09 0.92
N THR A 457 -19.17 26.00 0.90
CA THR A 457 -19.11 24.96 -0.12
C THR A 457 -19.50 25.50 -1.49
N ARG A 458 -18.74 25.14 -2.54
CA ARG A 458 -18.94 25.62 -3.91
C ARG A 458 -18.90 24.50 -4.93
N GLY A 459 -19.52 24.70 -6.09
CA GLY A 459 -19.24 23.92 -7.29
C GLY A 459 -17.83 24.17 -7.81
N LEU A 460 -17.35 23.31 -8.73
CA LEU A 460 -16.08 23.54 -9.43
C LEU A 460 -16.07 24.84 -10.26
N ASP A 461 -17.24 25.30 -10.68
CA ASP A 461 -17.45 26.58 -11.37
C ASP A 461 -17.37 27.81 -10.43
N GLY A 462 -17.17 27.59 -9.13
CA GLY A 462 -17.07 28.63 -8.11
C GLY A 462 -18.40 29.15 -7.57
N LYS A 463 -19.55 28.71 -8.11
CA LYS A 463 -20.86 29.09 -7.57
C LYS A 463 -21.11 28.38 -6.24
N PRO A 464 -21.93 28.95 -5.33
CA PRO A 464 -22.36 28.24 -4.13
C PRO A 464 -23.00 26.89 -4.49
N ALA A 465 -22.68 25.84 -3.73
CA ALA A 465 -23.32 24.54 -3.89
C ALA A 465 -24.81 24.62 -3.49
N ASP A 466 -25.67 23.80 -4.12
CA ASP A 466 -27.05 23.67 -3.67
C ASP A 466 -27.09 22.88 -2.36
N VAL A 467 -27.49 23.57 -1.30
CA VAL A 467 -27.64 23.05 0.07
C VAL A 467 -29.10 23.06 0.54
N SER A 468 -30.05 23.31 -0.36
CA SER A 468 -31.46 23.48 0.00
C SER A 468 -32.15 22.20 0.50
N GLN A 469 -31.60 21.03 0.16
CA GLN A 469 -32.17 19.72 0.50
C GLN A 469 -31.34 18.94 1.53
N ARG A 470 -30.38 19.60 2.17
CA ARG A 470 -29.51 18.95 3.17
C ARG A 470 -30.32 18.26 4.27
N HIS A 471 -29.83 17.11 4.72
CA HIS A 471 -30.46 16.39 5.82
C HIS A 471 -30.65 17.31 7.04
N PRO A 472 -31.78 17.25 7.79
CA PRO A 472 -32.08 18.21 8.87
C PRO A 472 -31.05 18.31 10.01
N ILE A 473 -30.19 17.30 10.17
CA ILE A 473 -29.11 17.32 11.18
C ILE A 473 -27.90 18.14 10.73
N VAL A 474 -27.82 18.50 9.46
CA VAL A 474 -26.69 19.26 8.90
C VAL A 474 -26.84 20.72 9.27
N ARG A 475 -25.80 21.29 9.86
CA ARG A 475 -25.73 22.73 10.15
C ARG A 475 -24.91 23.45 9.09
N GLN A 476 -25.52 24.44 8.45
CA GLN A 476 -24.78 25.41 7.64
C GLN A 476 -24.19 26.48 8.57
N LEU A 477 -22.86 26.56 8.63
CA LEU A 477 -22.15 27.57 9.41
C LEU A 477 -22.09 28.89 8.62
N THR A 478 -22.41 30.00 9.26
CA THR A 478 -22.57 31.32 8.63
C THR A 478 -21.69 32.37 9.28
N LEU A 479 -21.25 33.36 8.50
CA LEU A 479 -20.58 34.54 9.03
C LEU A 479 -21.59 35.69 9.22
N PRO A 480 -21.45 36.50 10.28
CA PRO A 480 -20.38 36.45 11.29
C PRO A 480 -20.65 35.47 12.45
N ALA A 481 -21.84 34.87 12.55
CA ALA A 481 -22.31 34.13 13.74
C ALA A 481 -21.39 32.98 14.18
N ASP A 482 -20.82 32.24 13.22
CA ASP A 482 -20.00 31.06 13.46
C ASP A 482 -18.50 31.32 13.25
N ALA A 483 -18.06 32.58 13.25
CA ALA A 483 -16.68 32.95 12.92
C ALA A 483 -15.63 32.24 13.78
N ALA A 484 -15.88 32.12 15.10
CA ALA A 484 -14.98 31.42 16.01
C ALA A 484 -14.90 29.91 15.71
N ILE A 485 -16.05 29.27 15.46
CA ILE A 485 -16.12 27.85 15.09
C ILE A 485 -15.35 27.60 13.79
N ILE A 486 -15.60 28.43 12.76
CA ILE A 486 -14.91 28.32 11.47
C ILE A 486 -13.39 28.51 11.64
N ALA A 487 -12.96 29.45 12.49
CA ALA A 487 -11.54 29.68 12.76
C ALA A 487 -10.88 28.48 13.47
N ASP A 488 -11.56 27.85 14.43
CA ASP A 488 -11.06 26.68 15.14
C ASP A 488 -10.90 25.47 14.21
N TYR A 489 -11.92 25.13 13.42
CA TYR A 489 -11.86 23.98 12.50
C TYR A 489 -10.95 24.19 11.29
N ARG A 490 -10.40 25.40 11.08
CA ARG A 490 -9.31 25.63 10.10
C ARG A 490 -7.93 25.32 10.65
N ARG A 491 -7.80 25.14 11.97
CA ARG A 491 -6.52 24.93 12.63
C ARG A 491 -6.31 23.43 12.87
N PRO A 492 -5.30 22.80 12.26
CA PRO A 492 -5.07 21.37 12.47
C PRO A 492 -4.80 21.06 13.94
N GLU A 493 -4.15 21.94 14.70
CA GLU A 493 -3.90 21.70 16.13
C GLU A 493 -5.16 21.71 17.00
N PHE A 494 -6.24 22.36 16.57
CA PHE A 494 -7.52 22.27 17.28
C PHE A 494 -8.14 20.88 17.08
N VAL A 495 -8.22 20.44 15.82
CA VAL A 495 -8.82 19.15 15.44
C VAL A 495 -7.99 17.97 15.95
N LEU A 496 -6.67 18.08 15.89
CA LEU A 496 -5.74 16.99 16.19
C LEU A 496 -5.26 16.98 17.65
N GLY A 497 -6.09 17.48 18.57
CA GLY A 497 -5.84 17.38 20.02
C GLY A 497 -4.57 18.10 20.49
N GLY A 498 -4.27 19.27 19.93
CA GLY A 498 -3.09 20.08 20.23
C GLY A 498 -1.84 19.71 19.44
N TRP A 499 -1.89 18.69 18.56
CA TRP A 499 -0.76 18.36 17.70
C TRP A 499 -0.65 19.35 16.53
N THR A 500 0.48 20.05 16.44
CA THR A 500 0.84 20.84 15.25
C THR A 500 1.61 19.94 14.25
N PRO A 501 0.98 19.49 13.15
CA PRO A 501 1.65 18.66 12.16
C PRO A 501 2.73 19.44 11.42
N VAL A 502 3.84 18.76 11.12
CA VAL A 502 4.93 19.30 10.29
C VAL A 502 5.19 18.29 9.19
N VAL A 503 5.01 18.71 7.94
CA VAL A 503 5.49 17.97 6.77
C VAL A 503 6.99 18.17 6.70
N ARG A 504 7.74 17.09 6.88
CA ARG A 504 9.21 17.08 6.83
C ARG A 504 9.72 16.84 5.43
#